data_AF-A0A511T931-F1
#
_entry.id   AF-A0A511T931-F1
#
_cell.length_a   1.000
_cell.length_b   1.000
_cell.length_c   1.000
_cell.angle_alpha   90.00
_cell.angle_beta   90.00
_cell.angle_gamma   90.00
#
_symmetry.space_group_name_H-M   'P 1'
#
loop_
_entity.id
_entity.type
_entity.pdbx_description
1 polymer ?
#
loop_
_entity_poly.entity_id
_entity_poly.type
_entity_poly.pdbx_seq_one_letter_code
_entity_poly.pdbx_strand_id
1 'polypeptide(L)'
;MNRDEANQALELIRRVVSQARDDSALQNWGVIWMLHGFTNAAGFAGTQWLWTGGHRTPEAYVMLWALVLGFNIVTIFLLKRGQTAGARSFIERQIWAIWSTFVGGMVLVALCNWLLGLDRLFMPAMSCVLFATAFSMMGALMGRVWFAVAAFFAVMSLVMTRLPDHAYSLLAGLWLVVQCGGGLALHRARLRRLASQRPEARLV
;
A
#
# COMPACT_ATOMS: atom_id res chain seq x y z
N MET A 1 -38.39 -21.44 2.69
CA MET A 1 -37.03 -21.56 2.14
C MET A 1 -36.54 -22.96 2.44
N ASN A 2 -36.35 -23.76 1.39
CA ASN A 2 -35.97 -25.16 1.55
C ASN A 2 -34.46 -25.26 1.87
N ARG A 3 -34.03 -26.30 2.60
CA ARG A 3 -32.64 -26.42 3.07
C ARG A 3 -31.63 -26.46 1.92
N ASP A 4 -32.04 -26.99 0.78
CA ASP A 4 -31.23 -27.08 -0.43
C ASP A 4 -31.10 -25.74 -1.16
N GLU A 5 -32.16 -24.93 -1.19
CA GLU A 5 -32.11 -23.55 -1.74
C GLU A 5 -31.18 -22.66 -0.91
N ALA A 6 -31.20 -22.84 0.42
CA ALA A 6 -30.30 -22.12 1.32
C ALA A 6 -28.83 -22.51 1.10
N ASN A 7 -28.55 -23.80 0.89
CA ASN A 7 -27.21 -24.30 0.60
C ASN A 7 -26.71 -23.81 -0.77
N GLN A 8 -27.54 -23.85 -1.81
CA GLN A 8 -27.21 -23.33 -3.14
C GLN A 8 -26.96 -21.82 -3.10
N ALA A 9 -27.79 -21.05 -2.40
CA ALA A 9 -27.58 -19.62 -2.23
C ALA A 9 -26.26 -19.32 -1.48
N LEU A 10 -25.95 -20.06 -0.41
CA LEU A 10 -24.69 -19.93 0.31
C LEU A 10 -23.47 -20.28 -0.55
N GLU A 11 -23.57 -21.32 -1.39
CA GLU A 11 -22.51 -21.73 -2.30
C GLU A 11 -22.28 -20.68 -3.40
N LEU A 12 -23.36 -20.12 -3.95
CA LEU A 12 -23.31 -19.06 -4.95
C LEU A 12 -22.72 -17.76 -4.35
N ILE A 13 -23.14 -17.38 -3.14
CA ILE A 13 -22.56 -16.26 -2.39
C ILE A 13 -21.07 -16.50 -2.12
N ARG A 14 -20.68 -17.69 -1.65
CA ARG A 14 -19.26 -18.03 -1.43
C ARG A 14 -18.45 -17.95 -2.71
N ARG A 15 -19.00 -18.41 -3.84
CA ARG A 15 -18.35 -18.37 -5.16
C ARG A 15 -18.15 -16.94 -5.65
N VAL A 16 -19.18 -16.10 -5.55
CA VAL A 16 -19.13 -14.68 -5.94
C VAL A 16 -18.16 -13.90 -5.04
N VAL A 17 -18.18 -14.13 -3.73
CA VAL A 17 -17.26 -13.50 -2.77
C VAL A 17 -15.81 -13.96 -3.00
N SER A 18 -15.60 -15.24 -3.32
CA SER A 18 -14.27 -15.77 -3.69
C SER A 18 -13.77 -15.12 -4.97
N GLN A 19 -14.59 -15.09 -6.04
CA GLN A 19 -14.24 -14.48 -7.33
C GLN A 19 -13.86 -13.00 -7.17
N ALA A 20 -14.62 -12.23 -6.38
CA ALA A 20 -14.30 -10.82 -6.09
C ALA A 20 -12.97 -10.64 -5.35
N ARG A 21 -12.59 -11.60 -4.49
CA ARG A 21 -11.28 -11.64 -3.82
C ARG A 21 -10.17 -12.07 -4.79
N ASP A 22 -10.48 -12.97 -5.69
CA ASP A 22 -9.55 -13.63 -6.60
C ASP A 22 -9.07 -12.73 -7.75
N ASP A 23 -9.89 -11.77 -8.19
CA ASP A 23 -9.53 -10.81 -9.24
C ASP A 23 -8.35 -9.90 -8.84
N SER A 24 -8.24 -9.52 -7.56
CA SER A 24 -7.11 -8.72 -7.08
C SER A 24 -5.77 -9.48 -7.12
N ALA A 25 -5.78 -10.80 -6.96
CA ALA A 25 -4.58 -11.62 -7.02
C ALA A 25 -4.19 -11.98 -8.47
N LEU A 26 -5.15 -11.98 -9.40
CA LEU A 26 -4.90 -12.20 -10.83
C LEU A 26 -4.36 -10.95 -11.53
N GLN A 27 -4.58 -9.77 -10.95
CA GLN A 27 -4.02 -8.50 -11.41
C GLN A 27 -2.52 -8.34 -11.09
N ASN A 28 -1.82 -7.43 -11.79
CA ASN A 28 -0.37 -7.19 -11.63
C ASN A 28 0.01 -6.48 -10.30
N TRP A 29 -0.84 -6.53 -9.27
CA TRP A 29 -0.65 -5.82 -8.00
C TRP A 29 0.66 -6.17 -7.30
N GLY A 30 1.11 -7.43 -7.37
CA GLY A 30 2.39 -7.81 -6.76
C GLY A 30 3.58 -7.02 -7.33
N VAL A 31 3.62 -6.81 -8.65
CA VAL A 31 4.66 -6.02 -9.31
C VAL A 31 4.54 -4.54 -8.97
N ILE A 32 3.30 -4.01 -9.00
CA ILE A 32 3.02 -2.63 -8.60
C ILE A 32 3.53 -2.35 -7.19
N TRP A 33 3.28 -3.27 -6.25
CA TRP A 33 3.70 -3.15 -4.86
C TRP A 33 5.20 -3.19 -4.69
N MET A 34 5.90 -4.10 -5.36
CA MET A 34 7.36 -4.16 -5.33
C MET A 34 7.96 -2.86 -5.88
N LEU A 35 7.45 -2.36 -7.02
CA LEU A 35 7.92 -1.10 -7.60
C LEU A 35 7.66 0.08 -6.66
N HIS A 36 6.48 0.14 -6.05
CA HIS A 36 6.18 1.12 -4.99
C HIS A 36 7.12 0.99 -3.79
N GLY A 37 7.50 -0.23 -3.41
CA GLY A 37 8.45 -0.47 -2.34
C GLY A 37 9.77 0.22 -2.61
N PHE A 38 10.34 0.00 -3.80
CA PHE A 38 11.60 0.64 -4.21
C PHE A 38 11.49 2.16 -4.32
N THR A 39 10.45 2.68 -4.97
CA THR A 39 10.32 4.12 -5.24
C THR A 39 10.10 4.93 -3.96
N ASN A 40 9.26 4.43 -3.05
CA ASN A 40 9.01 5.10 -1.78
C ASN A 40 10.19 4.92 -0.82
N ALA A 41 10.88 3.78 -0.84
CA ALA A 41 12.14 3.63 -0.09
C ALA A 41 13.19 4.65 -0.57
N ALA A 42 13.31 4.86 -1.88
CA ALA A 42 14.13 5.93 -2.44
C ALA A 42 13.64 7.32 -2.02
N GLY A 43 12.32 7.55 -1.96
CA GLY A 43 11.73 8.78 -1.43
C GLY A 43 12.09 9.04 0.04
N PHE A 44 12.01 8.03 0.90
CA PHE A 44 12.42 8.15 2.31
C PHE A 44 13.93 8.33 2.46
N ALA A 45 14.74 7.63 1.67
CA ALA A 45 16.19 7.84 1.65
C ALA A 45 16.57 9.24 1.14
N GLY A 46 15.87 9.75 0.12
CA GLY A 46 16.01 11.12 -0.35
C GLY A 46 15.58 12.15 0.71
N THR A 47 14.53 11.85 1.46
CA THR A 47 14.08 12.68 2.60
C THR A 47 15.14 12.71 3.69
N GLN A 48 15.75 11.56 4.02
CA GLN A 48 16.91 11.50 4.92
C GLN A 48 18.04 12.38 4.41
N TRP A 49 18.40 12.23 3.13
CA TRP A 49 19.51 12.97 2.53
C TRP A 49 19.29 14.49 2.59
N LEU A 50 18.10 14.97 2.21
CA LEU A 50 17.72 16.37 2.35
C LEU A 50 17.80 16.85 3.80
N TRP A 51 17.29 16.03 4.73
CA TRP A 51 17.32 16.34 6.16
C TRP A 51 18.75 16.46 6.70
N THR A 52 19.63 15.51 6.37
CA THR A 52 21.04 15.54 6.80
C THR A 52 21.85 16.62 6.09
N GLY A 53 21.47 17.00 4.86
CA GLY A 53 22.07 18.10 4.12
C GLY A 53 21.66 19.49 4.61
N GLY A 54 20.81 19.59 5.64
CA GLY A 54 20.37 20.86 6.21
C GLY A 54 19.24 21.54 5.44
N HIS A 55 18.64 20.89 4.44
CA HIS A 55 17.49 21.44 3.75
C HIS A 55 16.26 21.39 4.66
N ARG A 56 15.82 22.56 5.14
CA ARG A 56 14.62 22.71 6.00
C ARG A 56 13.43 23.32 5.26
N THR A 57 13.62 23.84 4.05
CA THR A 57 12.55 24.46 3.27
C THR A 57 11.61 23.42 2.66
N PRO A 58 10.29 23.66 2.59
CA PRO A 58 9.31 22.70 2.07
C PRO A 58 9.50 22.31 0.61
N GLU A 59 10.00 23.23 -0.21
CA GLU A 59 10.11 23.10 -1.67
C GLU A 59 10.87 21.84 -2.12
N ALA A 60 11.99 21.52 -1.48
CA ALA A 60 12.81 20.37 -1.84
C ALA A 60 12.08 19.04 -1.55
N TYR A 61 11.35 18.99 -0.44
CA TYR A 61 10.56 17.82 -0.06
C TYR A 61 9.34 17.66 -0.97
N VAL A 62 8.67 18.77 -1.31
CA VAL A 62 7.53 18.76 -2.25
C VAL A 62 7.98 18.25 -3.62
N MET A 63 9.10 18.74 -4.14
CA MET A 63 9.64 18.29 -5.42
C MET A 63 9.99 16.79 -5.41
N LEU A 64 10.70 16.33 -4.36
CA LEU A 64 11.04 14.92 -4.20
C LEU A 64 9.78 14.03 -4.19
N TRP A 65 8.80 14.36 -3.36
CA TRP A 65 7.59 13.55 -3.22
C TRP A 65 6.65 13.68 -4.41
N ALA A 66 6.62 14.81 -5.10
CA ALA A 66 5.89 14.97 -6.36
C ALA A 66 6.45 14.05 -7.45
N LEU A 67 7.78 13.93 -7.56
CA LEU A 67 8.43 13.01 -8.50
C LEU A 67 8.12 11.55 -8.16
N VAL A 68 8.26 11.17 -6.88
CA VAL A 68 7.95 9.81 -6.40
C VAL A 68 6.48 9.47 -6.63
N LEU A 69 5.56 10.37 -6.30
CA LEU A 69 4.12 10.18 -6.46
C LEU A 69 3.73 10.10 -7.94
N GLY A 70 4.28 10.98 -8.78
CA GLY A 70 4.05 10.97 -10.22
C GLY A 70 4.51 9.65 -10.86
N PHE A 71 5.72 9.18 -10.52
CA PHE A 71 6.23 7.90 -10.98
C PHE A 71 5.32 6.73 -10.55
N ASN A 72 4.90 6.72 -9.29
CA ASN A 72 4.01 5.70 -8.74
C ASN A 72 2.64 5.66 -9.44
N ILE A 73 2.04 6.83 -9.69
CA ILE A 73 0.76 6.93 -10.40
C ILE A 73 0.92 6.42 -11.85
N VAL A 74 1.94 6.90 -12.57
CA VAL A 74 2.19 6.51 -13.96
C VAL A 74 2.38 5.01 -14.07
N THR A 75 3.17 4.41 -13.17
CA THR A 75 3.43 2.97 -13.20
C THR A 75 2.20 2.12 -12.90
N ILE A 76 1.31 2.57 -12.00
CA ILE A 76 0.01 1.91 -11.77
C ILE A 76 -0.79 1.87 -13.07
N PHE A 77 -0.93 3.02 -13.75
CA PHE A 77 -1.71 3.09 -14.98
C PHE A 77 -1.09 2.29 -16.12
N LEU A 78 0.24 2.31 -16.28
CA LEU A 78 0.95 1.54 -17.30
C LEU A 78 0.81 0.02 -17.07
N LEU A 79 1.03 -0.45 -15.84
CA LEU A 79 0.96 -1.88 -15.50
C LEU A 79 -0.47 -2.43 -15.52
N LYS A 80 -1.47 -1.55 -15.51
CA LYS A 80 -2.90 -1.87 -15.64
C LYS A 80 -3.47 -1.65 -17.04
N ARG A 81 -2.73 -1.05 -17.99
CA ARG A 81 -3.22 -0.59 -19.30
C ARG A 81 -3.87 -1.67 -20.20
N GLY A 82 -3.72 -2.96 -19.87
CA GLY A 82 -4.34 -4.08 -20.60
C GLY A 82 -5.33 -4.91 -19.80
N GLN A 83 -5.65 -4.53 -18.55
CA GLN A 83 -6.62 -5.22 -17.72
C GLN A 83 -7.98 -4.54 -17.92
N THR A 84 -8.82 -5.16 -18.75
CA THR A 84 -10.05 -4.58 -19.32
C THR A 84 -10.92 -3.87 -18.29
N ALA A 85 -11.30 -2.65 -18.68
CA ALA A 85 -11.99 -1.61 -17.92
C ALA A 85 -13.47 -1.90 -17.56
N GLY A 86 -13.83 -3.15 -17.28
CA GLY A 86 -15.19 -3.52 -16.88
C GLY A 86 -15.34 -3.54 -15.36
N ALA A 87 -15.50 -2.38 -14.73
CA ALA A 87 -15.60 -2.16 -13.29
C ALA A 87 -14.32 -2.47 -12.46
N ARG A 88 -13.77 -1.44 -11.81
CA ARG A 88 -12.78 -1.65 -10.71
C ARG A 88 -13.38 -2.65 -9.72
N SER A 89 -12.62 -3.65 -9.30
CA SER A 89 -13.12 -4.58 -8.28
C SER A 89 -13.39 -3.82 -6.98
N PHE A 90 -14.27 -4.36 -6.12
CA PHE A 90 -14.50 -3.77 -4.80
C PHE A 90 -13.19 -3.58 -4.03
N ILE A 91 -12.32 -4.60 -4.04
CA ILE A 91 -11.01 -4.53 -3.39
C ILE A 91 -10.11 -3.46 -4.01
N GLU A 92 -10.11 -3.31 -5.33
CA GLU A 92 -9.34 -2.23 -5.97
C GLU A 92 -9.81 -0.84 -5.54
N ARG A 93 -11.13 -0.61 -5.43
CA ARG A 93 -11.66 0.65 -4.91
C ARG A 93 -11.21 0.89 -3.48
N GLN A 94 -11.24 -0.14 -2.63
CA GLN A 94 -10.80 -0.02 -1.24
C GLN A 94 -9.29 0.25 -1.13
N ILE A 95 -8.46 -0.40 -1.94
CA ILE A 95 -7.01 -0.12 -2.00
C ILE A 95 -6.76 1.33 -2.40
N TRP A 96 -7.46 1.82 -3.43
CA TRP A 96 -7.38 3.23 -3.84
C TRP A 96 -7.83 4.20 -2.75
N ALA A 97 -8.93 3.89 -2.06
CA ALA A 97 -9.44 4.72 -0.97
C ALA A 97 -8.44 4.78 0.19
N ILE A 98 -7.88 3.64 0.60
CA ILE A 98 -6.86 3.57 1.66
C ILE A 98 -5.63 4.37 1.27
N TRP A 99 -5.11 4.16 0.06
CA TRP A 99 -3.90 4.83 -0.42
C TRP A 99 -4.08 6.35 -0.55
N SER A 100 -5.18 6.80 -1.17
CA SER A 100 -5.45 8.24 -1.34
C SER A 100 -5.70 8.95 0.00
N THR A 101 -6.42 8.32 0.92
CA THR A 101 -6.64 8.85 2.27
C THR A 101 -5.32 8.92 3.04
N PHE A 102 -4.47 7.90 2.91
CA PHE A 102 -3.13 7.89 3.51
C PHE A 102 -2.25 9.03 2.96
N VAL A 103 -2.21 9.22 1.63
CA VAL A 103 -1.46 10.33 1.01
C VAL A 103 -1.99 11.68 1.48
N GLY A 104 -3.31 11.87 1.51
CA GLY A 104 -3.95 13.09 2.02
C GLY A 104 -3.60 13.35 3.48
N GLY A 105 -3.62 12.32 4.33
CA GLY A 105 -3.22 12.40 5.73
C GLY A 105 -1.75 12.82 5.90
N MET A 106 -0.83 12.26 5.09
CA MET A 106 0.58 12.66 5.11
C MET A 106 0.80 14.11 4.72
N VAL A 107 0.09 14.60 3.68
CA VAL A 107 0.13 16.00 3.26
C VAL A 107 -0.41 16.90 4.36
N LEU A 108 -1.51 16.51 5.00
CA LEU A 108 -2.10 17.28 6.10
C LEU A 108 -1.15 17.35 7.31
N VAL A 109 -0.49 16.24 7.67
CA VAL A 109 0.53 16.24 8.72
C VAL A 109 1.68 17.20 8.38
N ALA A 110 2.15 17.20 7.14
CA ALA A 110 3.19 18.13 6.71
C ALA A 110 2.75 19.59 6.79
N LEU A 111 1.53 19.88 6.36
CA LEU A 111 0.95 21.22 6.45
C LEU A 111 0.79 21.67 7.90
N CYS A 112 0.25 20.81 8.77
CA CYS A 112 0.12 21.10 10.19
C CYS A 112 1.48 21.39 10.84
N ASN A 113 2.51 20.58 10.56
CA ASN A 113 3.84 20.79 11.12
C ASN A 113 4.46 22.11 10.65
N TRP A 114 4.26 22.47 9.38
CA TRP A 114 4.71 23.74 8.84
C TRP A 114 3.99 24.93 9.49
N LEU A 115 2.66 24.87 9.63
CA LEU A 115 1.87 25.93 10.28
C LEU A 115 2.17 26.07 11.78
N LEU A 116 2.59 24.99 12.45
CA LEU A 116 3.04 25.00 13.84
C LEU A 116 4.49 25.48 14.00
N GLY A 117 5.21 25.79 12.92
CA GLY A 117 6.59 26.23 12.95
C GLY A 117 7.57 25.13 13.41
N LEU A 118 7.21 23.86 13.21
CA LEU A 118 8.11 22.75 13.53
C LEU A 118 9.19 22.63 12.43
N ASP A 119 10.43 22.41 12.85
CA ASP A 119 11.57 22.25 11.93
C ASP A 119 11.43 21.05 10.97
N ARG A 120 10.56 20.09 11.30
CA ARG A 120 10.32 18.86 10.56
C ARG A 120 8.95 18.85 9.93
N LEU A 121 8.92 18.99 8.61
CA LEU A 121 7.70 18.78 7.81
C LEU A 121 7.11 17.39 8.04
N PHE A 122 7.94 16.35 7.97
CA PHE A 122 7.49 14.99 8.25
C PHE A 122 8.08 14.50 9.57
N MET A 123 7.23 13.94 10.43
CA MET A 123 7.68 13.24 11.62
C MET A 123 7.63 11.74 11.31
N PRO A 124 8.77 11.04 11.16
CA PRO A 124 8.78 9.63 10.75
C PRO A 124 7.90 8.73 11.63
N ALA A 125 7.85 9.02 12.93
CA ALA A 125 6.97 8.34 13.87
C ALA A 125 5.49 8.52 13.51
N MET A 126 5.07 9.71 13.09
CA MET A 126 3.69 9.97 12.65
C MET A 126 3.39 9.29 11.32
N SER A 127 4.37 9.25 10.41
CA SER A 127 4.25 8.44 9.19
C SER A 127 3.96 6.98 9.53
N CYS A 128 4.68 6.39 10.50
CA CYS A 128 4.44 5.04 11.00
C CYS A 128 3.04 4.85 11.60
N VAL A 129 2.48 5.84 12.30
CA VAL A 129 1.09 5.78 12.79
C VAL A 129 0.10 5.73 11.62
N LEU A 130 0.30 6.56 10.60
CA LEU A 130 -0.53 6.57 9.40
C LEU A 130 -0.38 5.27 8.60
N PHE A 131 0.82 4.70 8.52
CA PHE A 131 1.05 3.38 7.92
C PHE A 131 0.34 2.28 8.70
N ALA A 132 0.45 2.26 10.03
CA ALA A 132 -0.26 1.30 10.87
C ALA A 132 -1.78 1.36 10.62
N THR A 133 -2.32 2.57 10.49
CA THR A 133 -3.74 2.80 10.20
C THR A 133 -4.11 2.30 8.79
N ALA A 134 -3.29 2.58 7.78
CA ALA A 134 -3.52 2.09 6.42
C ALA A 134 -3.47 0.55 6.37
N PHE A 135 -2.48 -0.06 7.01
CA PHE A 135 -2.32 -1.51 7.03
C PHE A 135 -3.35 -2.23 7.91
N SER A 136 -3.93 -1.58 8.93
CA SER A 136 -5.04 -2.16 9.70
C SER A 136 -6.31 -2.24 8.85
N MET A 137 -6.60 -1.22 8.04
CA MET A 137 -7.67 -1.26 7.04
C MET A 137 -7.42 -2.36 5.99
N MET A 138 -6.17 -2.54 5.58
CA MET A 138 -5.78 -3.68 4.72
C MET A 138 -5.95 -5.04 5.43
N GLY A 139 -5.78 -5.11 6.75
CA GLY A 139 -6.10 -6.28 7.58
C GLY A 139 -7.54 -6.71 7.49
N ALA A 140 -8.47 -5.75 7.56
CA ALA A 140 -9.89 -6.01 7.41
C ALA A 140 -10.25 -6.53 5.99
N LEU A 141 -9.51 -6.12 4.96
CA LEU A 141 -9.80 -6.46 3.56
C LEU A 141 -9.10 -7.75 3.08
N MET A 142 -7.83 -7.90 3.41
CA MET A 142 -6.96 -8.92 2.81
C MET A 142 -6.56 -10.03 3.79
N GLY A 143 -6.80 -9.83 5.10
CA GLY A 143 -6.66 -10.84 6.14
C GLY A 143 -5.59 -10.55 7.19
N ARG A 144 -5.51 -11.45 8.18
CA ARG A 144 -4.82 -11.24 9.46
C ARG A 144 -3.36 -10.82 9.40
N VAL A 145 -2.63 -11.21 8.35
CA VAL A 145 -1.20 -10.91 8.20
C VAL A 145 -0.96 -9.39 8.19
N TRP A 146 -1.87 -8.62 7.59
CA TRP A 146 -1.73 -7.16 7.53
C TRP A 146 -1.97 -6.48 8.88
N PHE A 147 -2.70 -7.10 9.81
CA PHE A 147 -2.75 -6.60 11.20
C PHE A 147 -1.40 -6.76 11.90
N ALA A 148 -0.66 -7.84 11.63
CA ALA A 148 0.69 -7.98 12.15
C ALA A 148 1.64 -6.92 11.56
N VAL A 149 1.51 -6.62 10.26
CA VAL A 149 2.23 -5.51 9.62
C VAL A 149 1.85 -4.16 10.24
N ALA A 150 0.57 -3.92 10.51
CA ALA A 150 0.10 -2.70 11.17
C ALA A 150 0.68 -2.56 12.58
N ALA A 151 0.64 -3.62 13.38
CA ALA A 151 1.23 -3.65 14.71
C ALA A 151 2.75 -3.39 14.65
N PHE A 152 3.43 -3.95 13.65
CA PHE A 152 4.86 -3.71 13.43
C PHE A 152 5.15 -2.23 13.15
N PHE A 153 4.39 -1.57 12.28
CA PHE A 153 4.51 -0.11 12.08
C PHE A 153 4.22 0.69 13.35
N ALA A 154 3.22 0.28 14.14
CA ALA A 154 2.91 0.95 15.41
C ALA A 154 4.09 0.87 16.40
N VAL A 155 4.73 -0.30 16.53
CA VAL A 155 5.94 -0.45 17.35
C VAL A 155 7.10 0.37 16.78
N MET A 156 7.30 0.37 15.46
CA MET A 156 8.35 1.16 14.81
C MET A 156 8.15 2.68 14.99
N SER A 157 6.91 3.15 15.10
CA SER A 157 6.62 4.54 15.46
C SER A 157 7.29 4.91 16.79
N LEU A 158 7.14 4.07 17.81
CA LEU A 158 7.75 4.28 19.12
C LEU A 158 9.28 4.22 19.04
N VAL A 159 9.83 3.26 18.32
CA VAL A 159 11.30 3.15 18.12
C VAL A 159 11.87 4.40 17.45
N MET A 160 11.21 4.93 16.42
CA MET A 160 11.67 6.11 15.69
C MET A 160 11.67 7.38 16.53
N THR A 161 10.86 7.46 17.61
CA THR A 161 10.96 8.58 18.56
C THR A 161 12.27 8.59 19.34
N ARG A 162 12.95 7.44 19.45
CA ARG A 162 14.24 7.30 20.16
C ARG A 162 15.46 7.42 19.23
N LEU A 163 15.26 7.29 17.92
CA LEU A 163 16.32 7.34 16.91
C LEU A 163 16.00 8.39 15.83
N PRO A 164 15.82 9.67 16.21
CA PRO A 164 15.32 10.71 15.32
C PRO A 164 16.23 10.96 14.12
N ASP A 165 17.53 10.72 14.26
CA ASP A 165 18.53 11.04 13.22
C ASP A 165 18.61 9.99 12.13
N HIS A 166 18.17 8.76 12.39
CA HIS A 166 18.15 7.66 11.40
C HIS A 166 16.74 7.25 11.02
N ALA A 167 15.73 7.98 11.49
CA ALA A 167 14.34 7.56 11.40
C ALA A 167 13.84 7.44 9.95
N TYR A 168 14.27 8.30 9.01
CA TYR A 168 13.87 8.14 7.60
C TYR A 168 14.61 7.00 6.90
N SER A 169 15.86 6.72 7.26
CA SER A 169 16.56 5.53 6.75
C SER A 169 15.90 4.24 7.23
N LEU A 170 15.52 4.19 8.52
CA LEU A 170 14.73 3.08 9.06
C LEU A 170 13.40 2.95 8.33
N LEU A 171 12.74 4.08 8.04
CA LEU A 171 11.47 4.09 7.32
C LEU A 171 11.63 3.61 5.87
N ALA A 172 12.73 3.97 5.20
CA ALA A 172 13.07 3.48 3.87
C ALA A 172 13.21 1.94 3.85
N GLY A 173 14.00 1.40 4.78
CA GLY A 173 14.20 -0.05 4.91
C GLY A 173 12.91 -0.78 5.26
N LEU A 174 12.16 -0.25 6.23
CA LEU A 174 10.88 -0.80 6.68
C LEU A 174 9.87 -0.87 5.52
N TRP A 175 9.72 0.24 4.80
CA TRP A 175 8.81 0.32 3.66
C TRP A 175 9.21 -0.65 2.55
N LEU A 176 10.50 -0.72 2.22
CA LEU A 176 11.03 -1.64 1.22
C LEU A 176 10.67 -3.09 1.58
N VAL A 177 10.97 -3.51 2.81
CA VAL A 177 10.73 -4.88 3.27
C VAL A 177 9.23 -5.22 3.24
N VAL A 178 8.38 -4.34 3.77
CA VAL A 178 6.94 -4.61 3.84
C VAL A 178 6.31 -4.63 2.44
N GLN A 179 6.55 -3.61 1.62
CA GLN A 179 5.95 -3.51 0.29
C GLN A 179 6.49 -4.59 -0.65
N CYS A 180 7.80 -4.83 -0.68
CA CYS A 180 8.36 -5.88 -1.52
C CYS A 180 7.99 -7.27 -1.02
N GLY A 181 7.96 -7.50 0.29
CA GLY A 181 7.51 -8.76 0.87
C GLY A 181 6.05 -9.06 0.54
N GLY A 182 5.16 -8.08 0.75
CA GLY A 182 3.75 -8.17 0.37
C GLY A 182 3.55 -8.34 -1.13
N GLY A 183 4.28 -7.55 -1.93
CA GLY A 183 4.26 -7.63 -3.40
C GLY A 183 4.74 -8.98 -3.93
N LEU A 184 5.81 -9.54 -3.36
CA LEU A 184 6.32 -10.86 -3.70
C LEU A 184 5.34 -11.97 -3.32
N ALA A 185 4.69 -11.87 -2.15
CA ALA A 185 3.66 -12.81 -1.74
C ALA A 185 2.47 -12.82 -2.73
N LEU A 186 2.00 -11.62 -3.12
CA LEU A 186 0.95 -11.47 -4.14
C LEU A 186 1.40 -11.98 -5.50
N HIS A 187 2.63 -11.68 -5.92
CA HIS A 187 3.18 -12.14 -7.19
C HIS A 187 3.29 -13.66 -7.26
N ARG A 188 3.79 -14.31 -6.18
CA ARG A 188 3.85 -15.77 -6.07
C ARG A 188 2.46 -16.39 -6.05
N ALA A 189 1.50 -15.79 -5.35
CA ALA A 189 0.11 -16.25 -5.35
C ALA A 189 -0.49 -16.20 -6.77
N ARG A 190 -0.21 -15.14 -7.53
CA ARG A 190 -0.61 -15.02 -8.94
C ARG A 190 -0.02 -16.13 -9.80
N LEU A 191 1.30 -16.35 -9.72
CA LEU A 191 1.97 -17.38 -10.52
C LEU A 191 1.42 -18.78 -10.23
N ARG A 192 1.22 -19.12 -8.95
CA ARG A 192 0.62 -20.41 -8.55
C ARG A 192 -0.78 -20.60 -9.15
N ARG A 193 -1.59 -19.54 -9.19
CA ARG A 193 -2.95 -19.58 -9.74
C ARG A 193 -2.98 -19.73 -11.25
N LEU A 194 -2.10 -19.00 -11.96
CA LEU A 194 -1.95 -19.15 -13.41
C LEU A 194 -1.50 -20.56 -13.78
N ALA A 195 -0.62 -21.16 -12.97
CA ALA A 195 -0.20 -22.55 -13.15
C ALA A 195 -1.30 -23.58 -12.86
N SER A 196 -2.23 -23.28 -11.94
CA SER A 196 -3.36 -24.17 -11.61
C SER A 196 -4.59 -24.03 -12.51
N GLN A 197 -4.68 -22.95 -13.31
CA GLN A 197 -5.74 -22.78 -14.29
C GLN A 197 -5.51 -23.77 -15.45
N ARG A 198 -6.16 -24.93 -15.40
CA ARG A 198 -6.50 -25.68 -16.62
C ARG A 198 -7.42 -24.79 -17.47
N PRO A 199 -7.38 -24.88 -18.81
CA PRO A 199 -8.22 -24.08 -19.69
C PRO A 199 -9.68 -24.52 -19.58
N GLU A 200 -10.37 -24.12 -18.52
CA GLU A 200 -11.82 -24.20 -18.45
C GLU A 200 -12.40 -22.91 -18.99
N ALA A 201 -13.29 -23.07 -19.98
CA ALA A 201 -13.96 -21.99 -20.67
C ALA A 201 -14.62 -21.03 -19.67
N ARG A 202 -14.25 -19.75 -19.74
CA ARG A 202 -15.01 -18.69 -19.08
C ARG A 202 -16.39 -18.68 -19.73
N LEU A 203 -17.41 -19.06 -18.98
CA LEU A 203 -18.78 -18.75 -19.36
C LEU A 203 -18.93 -17.23 -19.29
N VAL A 204 -19.22 -16.66 -20.45
CA VAL A 204 -19.60 -15.26 -20.68
C VAL A 204 -20.87 -14.94 -19.89
#